data_AF-F1DF28-F1
#
_entry.id   AF-F1DF28-F1
#
_cell.length_a   1.000
_cell.length_b   1.000
_cell.length_c   1.000
_cell.angle_alpha   90.00
_cell.angle_beta   90.00
_cell.angle_gamma   90.00
#
_symmetry.space_group_name_H-M   'P 1'
#
loop_
_entity.id
_entity.type
_entity.pdbx_description
1 polymer ?
#
loop_
_entity_poly.entity_id
_entity_poly.type
_entity_poly.pdbx_seq_one_letter_code
_entity_poly.pdbx_strand_id
1 'polypeptide(L)'
;LSLCNKNLEYINRYDGSKAKHYLLAKVCYAAKHEGESIKTYYPQYEAQYLGSGSSFTTCTMLARSFADIGDIVRGKDLYRGNKKEKKQRDEIEKNLKKYFQQIHEEVTSSGNNKEALKARYDGDTTNYYQLREDWWDANRLDVWKAITCDAPHDAQYFRGTCGSSAKTATRTPSQCRCRDNQVPTYFDYVPQYLR
;
A
#
# COMPACT_ATOMS: atom_id res chain seq x y z
N LEU A 1 8.86 1.49 13.76
CA LEU A 1 7.97 1.84 12.63
C LEU A 1 6.57 1.95 13.22
N SER A 2 5.98 3.14 13.28
CA SER A 2 4.61 3.33 13.77
C SER A 2 3.71 3.63 12.57
N LEU A 3 3.52 2.64 11.70
CA LEU A 3 2.56 2.74 10.62
C LEU A 3 1.15 2.90 11.24
N CYS A 4 0.35 3.85 10.77
CA CYS A 4 -1.03 4.09 11.19
C CYS A 4 -1.98 2.97 10.68
N ASN A 5 -1.67 1.72 11.03
CA ASN A 5 -2.44 0.54 10.68
C ASN A 5 -3.64 0.29 11.59
N LYS A 6 -3.86 1.11 12.63
CA LYS A 6 -5.03 1.00 13.52
C LYS A 6 -6.36 1.02 12.76
N ASN A 7 -6.40 1.69 11.61
CA ASN A 7 -7.58 1.74 10.76
C ASN A 7 -7.85 0.44 9.97
N LEU A 8 -6.85 -0.46 9.87
CA LEU A 8 -7.03 -1.84 9.40
C LEU A 8 -7.56 -2.77 10.51
N GLU A 9 -7.55 -2.35 11.79
CA GLU A 9 -8.13 -3.12 12.90
C GLU A 9 -9.67 -3.20 12.77
N TYR A 10 -10.31 -2.18 12.21
CA TYR A 10 -11.77 -2.12 11.98
C TYR A 10 -12.18 -2.65 10.59
N ILE A 11 -11.49 -3.68 10.13
CA ILE A 11 -11.94 -4.54 9.04
C ILE A 11 -13.02 -5.48 9.64
N ASN A 12 -14.22 -4.94 9.86
CA ASN A 12 -15.36 -5.74 10.32
C ASN A 12 -15.68 -6.84 9.30
N ARG A 13 -16.29 -7.94 9.77
CA ARG A 13 -16.82 -9.02 8.93
C ARG A 13 -17.74 -8.39 7.89
N TYR A 14 -17.27 -8.36 6.65
CA TYR A 14 -18.14 -8.20 5.51
C TYR A 14 -18.64 -9.60 5.13
N ASP A 15 -19.92 -9.71 4.80
CA ASP A 15 -20.55 -10.92 4.27
C ASP A 15 -21.21 -10.50 2.95
N GLY A 16 -20.76 -11.06 1.83
CA GLY A 16 -21.34 -10.81 0.51
C GLY A 16 -20.34 -10.61 -0.63
N SER A 17 -20.86 -10.18 -1.78
CA SER A 17 -20.17 -10.09 -3.08
C SER A 17 -19.36 -8.80 -3.33
N LYS A 18 -19.09 -8.00 -2.30
CA LYS A 18 -18.35 -6.73 -2.40
C LYS A 18 -17.03 -6.73 -1.63
N ALA A 19 -16.50 -7.89 -1.24
CA ALA A 19 -15.32 -8.00 -0.37
C ALA A 19 -14.12 -7.20 -0.92
N LYS A 20 -13.88 -7.27 -2.25
CA LYS A 20 -12.82 -6.52 -2.93
C LYS A 20 -12.95 -4.99 -2.78
N HIS A 21 -14.17 -4.46 -2.88
CA HIS A 21 -14.42 -3.02 -2.77
C HIS A 21 -14.30 -2.54 -1.33
N TYR A 22 -14.77 -3.34 -0.36
CA TYR A 22 -14.60 -3.02 1.06
C TYR A 22 -13.14 -3.06 1.48
N LEU A 23 -12.38 -4.06 1.02
CA LEU A 23 -10.95 -4.14 1.28
C LEU A 23 -10.23 -2.90 0.72
N LEU A 24 -10.53 -2.52 -0.53
CA LEU A 24 -9.95 -1.34 -1.16
C LEU A 24 -10.24 -0.08 -0.34
N ALA A 25 -11.51 0.14 0.03
CA ALA A 25 -11.90 1.30 0.82
C ALA A 25 -11.16 1.36 2.17
N LYS A 26 -10.97 0.22 2.85
CA LYS A 26 -10.26 0.14 4.12
C LYS A 26 -8.76 0.41 3.96
N VAL A 27 -8.13 -0.15 2.93
CA VAL A 27 -6.71 0.09 2.62
C VAL A 27 -6.50 1.56 2.24
N CYS A 28 -7.33 2.14 1.36
CA CYS A 28 -7.27 3.56 1.02
C CYS A 28 -7.49 4.47 2.25
N TYR A 29 -8.42 4.13 3.13
CA TYR A 29 -8.63 4.89 4.36
C TYR A 29 -7.41 4.85 5.27
N ALA A 30 -6.81 3.67 5.49
CA ALA A 30 -5.56 3.55 6.25
C ALA A 30 -4.42 4.34 5.60
N ALA A 31 -4.29 4.26 4.28
CA ALA A 31 -3.30 4.99 3.49
C ALA A 31 -3.46 6.51 3.63
N LYS A 32 -4.69 7.05 3.56
CA LYS A 32 -4.95 8.48 3.76
C LYS A 32 -4.46 8.96 5.13
N HIS A 33 -4.84 8.25 6.19
CA HIS A 33 -4.44 8.57 7.56
C HIS A 33 -2.92 8.49 7.78
N GLU A 34 -2.26 7.51 7.17
CA GLU A 34 -0.79 7.42 7.15
C GLU A 34 -0.16 8.64 6.46
N GLY A 35 -0.73 9.07 5.34
CA GLY A 35 -0.29 10.28 4.63
C GLY A 35 -0.43 11.55 5.47
N GLU A 36 -1.58 11.74 6.13
CA GLU A 36 -1.85 12.85 7.05
C GLU A 36 -0.85 12.88 8.22
N SER A 37 -0.57 11.71 8.81
CA SER A 37 0.43 11.54 9.86
C SER A 37 1.82 11.98 9.40
N ILE A 38 2.28 11.47 8.26
CA ILE A 38 3.61 11.80 7.70
C ILE A 38 3.71 13.30 7.44
N LYS A 39 2.71 13.91 6.81
CA LYS A 39 2.68 15.36 6.56
C LYS A 39 2.86 16.16 7.86
N THR A 40 2.22 15.73 8.94
CA THR A 40 2.22 16.43 10.22
C THR A 40 3.54 16.29 10.97
N TYR A 41 4.13 15.09 10.99
CA TYR A 41 5.33 14.81 11.79
C TYR A 41 6.64 15.03 11.02
N TYR A 42 6.63 14.95 9.70
CA TYR A 42 7.83 15.09 8.88
C TYR A 42 8.59 16.43 9.09
N PRO A 43 7.95 17.61 9.18
CA PRO A 43 8.66 18.86 9.43
C PRO A 43 9.45 18.88 10.75
N GLN A 44 8.92 18.21 11.78
CA GLN A 44 9.59 18.09 13.07
C GLN A 44 10.81 17.17 12.97
N TYR A 45 10.67 16.06 12.24
CA TYR A 45 11.77 15.14 11.96
C TYR A 45 12.89 15.82 11.16
N GLU A 46 12.56 16.57 10.12
CA GLU A 46 13.55 17.32 9.33
C GLU A 46 14.30 18.35 10.18
N ALA A 47 13.59 19.11 11.02
CA ALA A 47 14.19 20.08 11.93
C ALA A 47 15.11 19.43 12.98
N GLN A 48 14.79 18.22 13.45
CA GLN A 48 15.59 17.49 14.42
C GLN A 48 16.89 16.93 13.82
N TYR A 49 16.89 16.58 12.52
CA TYR A 49 18.02 15.95 11.82
C TYR A 49 18.63 16.86 10.73
N LEU A 50 18.71 18.17 11.01
CA LEU A 50 19.41 19.15 10.19
C LEU A 50 20.88 18.71 9.99
N GLY A 51 21.23 18.32 8.77
CA GLY A 51 22.62 17.96 8.39
C GLY A 51 22.91 16.47 8.20
N SER A 52 21.92 15.57 8.24
CA SER A 52 22.15 14.13 7.98
C SER A 52 22.54 13.78 6.52
N GLY A 53 22.66 14.78 5.64
CA GLY A 53 22.90 14.59 4.20
C GLY A 53 21.75 13.90 3.45
N SER A 54 20.73 13.38 4.17
CA SER A 54 19.54 12.79 3.59
C SER A 54 18.44 13.83 3.43
N SER A 55 18.36 14.45 2.26
CA SER A 55 17.18 15.23 1.88
C SER A 55 16.02 14.29 1.51
N PHE A 56 15.53 13.50 2.48
CA PHE A 56 14.39 12.63 2.24
C PHE A 56 13.14 13.49 2.09
N THR A 57 12.71 13.79 0.87
CA THR A 57 11.47 14.56 0.63
C THR A 57 10.25 13.90 1.29
N THR A 58 9.19 14.67 1.58
CA THR A 58 7.89 14.13 2.03
C THR A 58 7.42 12.98 1.11
N CYS A 59 7.63 13.10 -0.20
CA CYS A 59 7.31 12.06 -1.17
C CYS A 59 8.11 10.76 -0.98
N THR A 60 9.34 10.83 -0.49
CA THR A 60 10.15 9.65 -0.17
C THR A 60 9.59 8.92 1.05
N MET A 61 9.14 9.66 2.07
CA MET A 61 8.51 9.06 3.25
C MET A 61 7.16 8.41 2.89
N LEU A 62 6.34 9.10 2.09
CA LEU A 62 5.08 8.55 1.56
C LEU A 62 5.34 7.28 0.73
N ALA A 63 6.39 7.25 -0.09
CA ALA A 63 6.78 6.08 -0.89
C ALA A 63 7.20 4.88 -0.03
N ARG A 64 7.88 5.11 1.10
CA ARG A 64 8.26 4.04 2.05
C ARG A 64 7.03 3.47 2.76
N SER A 65 6.18 4.34 3.31
CA SER A 65 4.94 3.89 3.96
C SER A 65 3.98 3.20 3.00
N PHE A 66 3.90 3.65 1.74
CA PHE A 66 3.15 2.95 0.69
C PHE A 66 3.66 1.52 0.45
N ALA A 67 4.98 1.33 0.40
CA ALA A 67 5.57 0.01 0.24
C ALA A 67 5.31 -0.90 1.47
N ASP A 68 5.35 -0.35 2.68
CA ASP A 68 5.03 -1.09 3.90
C ASP A 68 3.54 -1.47 3.96
N ILE A 69 2.62 -0.59 3.57
CA ILE A 69 1.19 -0.94 3.40
C ILE A 69 1.04 -2.08 2.38
N GLY A 70 1.75 -2.01 1.26
CA GLY A 70 1.76 -3.05 0.24
C GLY A 70 2.25 -4.39 0.79
N ASP A 71 3.31 -4.41 1.59
CA ASP A 71 3.81 -5.62 2.22
C ASP A 71 2.85 -6.21 3.25
N ILE A 72 2.16 -5.37 4.03
CA ILE A 72 1.12 -5.83 4.96
C ILE A 72 -0.01 -6.51 4.18
N VAL A 73 -0.55 -5.85 3.13
CA VAL A 73 -1.63 -6.41 2.31
C VAL A 73 -1.21 -7.73 1.67
N ARG A 74 0.03 -7.82 1.18
CA ARG A 74 0.59 -9.00 0.50
C ARG A 74 1.08 -10.10 1.44
N GLY A 75 1.07 -9.87 2.76
CA GLY A 75 1.58 -10.83 3.75
C GLY A 75 3.10 -10.98 3.74
N LYS A 76 3.82 -9.94 3.31
CA LYS A 76 5.29 -9.88 3.22
C LYS A 76 5.95 -9.02 4.32
N ASP A 77 5.16 -8.38 5.16
CA ASP A 77 5.67 -7.53 6.24
C ASP A 77 6.48 -8.35 7.28
N LEU A 78 7.73 -7.95 7.50
CA LEU A 78 8.70 -8.60 8.39
C LEU A 78 8.71 -7.99 9.80
N TYR A 79 7.90 -6.96 10.06
CA TYR A 79 7.93 -6.24 11.33
C TYR A 79 7.44 -7.12 12.48
N ARG A 80 8.36 -7.43 13.42
CA ARG A 80 8.06 -8.32 14.57
C ARG A 80 7.45 -7.60 15.77
N GLY A 81 7.84 -6.33 15.99
CA GLY A 81 7.34 -5.46 17.06
C GLY A 81 7.46 -6.01 18.49
N ASN A 82 6.86 -5.31 19.44
CA ASN A 82 6.63 -5.78 20.81
C ASN A 82 5.40 -6.69 20.89
N LYS A 83 5.10 -7.24 22.08
CA LYS A 83 3.96 -8.17 22.28
C LYS A 83 2.60 -7.59 21.84
N LYS A 84 2.36 -6.29 22.05
CA LYS A 84 1.11 -5.62 21.69
C LYS A 84 0.99 -5.47 20.17
N GLU A 85 2.05 -4.98 19.53
CA GLU A 85 2.12 -4.81 18.07
C GLU A 85 2.00 -6.15 17.35
N LYS A 86 2.63 -7.21 17.89
CA LYS A 86 2.48 -8.57 17.39
C LYS A 86 1.02 -9.02 17.39
N LYS A 87 0.30 -8.82 18.50
CA LYS A 87 -1.12 -9.18 18.59
C LYS A 87 -1.96 -8.43 17.55
N GLN A 88 -1.73 -7.12 17.39
CA GLN A 88 -2.43 -6.31 16.40
C GLN A 88 -2.16 -6.79 14.97
N ARG A 89 -0.90 -7.10 14.63
CA ARG A 89 -0.55 -7.64 13.31
C ARG A 89 -1.22 -8.99 13.06
N ASP A 90 -1.23 -9.88 14.05
CA ASP A 90 -1.86 -11.20 13.93
C ASP A 90 -3.38 -11.06 13.70
N GLU A 91 -4.02 -10.04 14.30
CA GLU A 91 -5.44 -9.70 14.04
C GLU A 91 -5.66 -9.13 12.63
N ILE A 92 -4.80 -8.22 12.16
CA ILE A 92 -4.83 -7.68 10.80
C ILE A 92 -4.67 -8.80 9.78
N GLU A 93 -3.66 -9.67 9.94
CA GLU A 93 -3.40 -10.77 9.01
C GLU A 93 -4.57 -11.77 8.99
N LYS A 94 -5.16 -12.08 10.15
CA LYS A 94 -6.37 -12.90 10.22
C LYS A 94 -7.55 -12.27 9.46
N ASN A 95 -7.71 -10.96 9.51
CA ASN A 95 -8.76 -10.27 8.79
C ASN A 95 -8.49 -10.21 7.29
N LEU A 96 -7.26 -9.91 6.87
CA LEU A 96 -6.85 -9.96 5.47
C LEU A 96 -7.11 -11.34 4.86
N LYS A 97 -6.73 -12.43 5.56
CA LYS A 97 -7.01 -13.80 5.11
C LYS A 97 -8.49 -14.05 4.84
N LYS A 98 -9.39 -13.57 5.71
CA LYS A 98 -10.85 -13.71 5.50
C LYS A 98 -11.33 -12.95 4.27
N TYR A 99 -10.84 -11.73 4.06
CA TYR A 99 -11.21 -10.95 2.87
C TYR A 99 -10.70 -11.63 1.59
N PHE A 100 -9.45 -12.09 1.60
CA PHE A 100 -8.90 -12.79 0.44
C PHE A 100 -9.54 -14.14 0.18
N GLN A 101 -10.00 -14.85 1.22
CA GLN A 101 -10.86 -16.02 1.05
C GLN A 101 -12.15 -15.66 0.31
N GLN A 102 -12.87 -14.63 0.75
CA GLN A 102 -14.11 -14.21 0.10
C GLN A 102 -13.89 -13.72 -1.34
N ILE A 103 -12.81 -12.96 -1.58
CA ILE A 103 -12.45 -12.51 -2.92
C ILE A 103 -12.11 -13.70 -3.81
N HIS A 104 -11.36 -14.69 -3.30
CA HIS A 104 -11.06 -15.92 -4.02
C HIS A 104 -12.33 -16.66 -4.41
N GLU A 105 -13.26 -16.87 -3.46
CA GLU A 105 -14.55 -17.50 -3.72
C GLU A 105 -15.35 -16.73 -4.79
N GLU A 106 -15.41 -15.39 -4.72
CA GLU A 106 -16.13 -14.54 -5.68
C GLU A 106 -15.57 -14.67 -7.11
N VAL A 107 -14.24 -14.54 -7.26
CA VAL A 107 -13.58 -14.50 -8.58
C VAL A 107 -13.42 -15.89 -9.20
N THR A 108 -13.45 -16.95 -8.39
CA THR A 108 -13.36 -18.33 -8.89
C THR A 108 -14.73 -19.00 -9.08
N SER A 109 -15.81 -18.45 -8.52
CA SER A 109 -17.15 -19.04 -8.65
C SER A 109 -18.00 -18.43 -9.77
N SER A 110 -17.63 -17.26 -10.30
CA SER A 110 -18.44 -16.50 -11.25
C SER A 110 -17.63 -15.83 -12.37
N GLY A 111 -18.29 -15.53 -13.50
CA GLY A 111 -17.69 -14.82 -14.65
C GLY A 111 -17.09 -15.74 -15.73
N ASN A 112 -16.77 -15.13 -16.88
CA ASN A 112 -16.30 -15.84 -18.08
C ASN A 112 -14.88 -16.41 -17.94
N ASN A 113 -14.11 -15.95 -16.95
CA ASN A 113 -12.72 -16.36 -16.74
C ASN A 113 -12.56 -17.29 -15.51
N LYS A 114 -13.65 -17.83 -14.97
CA LYS A 114 -13.62 -18.57 -13.69
C LYS A 114 -12.68 -19.78 -13.73
N GLU A 115 -12.62 -20.52 -14.83
CA GLU A 115 -11.72 -21.68 -14.97
C GLU A 115 -10.25 -21.24 -14.96
N ALA A 116 -9.92 -20.16 -15.67
CA ALA A 116 -8.57 -19.60 -15.70
C ALA A 116 -8.16 -19.06 -14.33
N LEU A 117 -9.07 -18.40 -13.60
CA LEU A 117 -8.81 -17.88 -12.25
C LEU A 117 -8.72 -18.99 -11.22
N LYS A 118 -9.52 -20.07 -11.32
CA LYS A 118 -9.34 -21.28 -10.52
C LYS A 118 -7.95 -21.85 -10.73
N ALA A 119 -7.54 -22.09 -11.98
CA ALA A 119 -6.21 -22.62 -12.29
C ALA A 119 -5.09 -21.71 -11.78
N ARG A 120 -5.24 -20.39 -11.90
CA ARG A 120 -4.27 -19.42 -11.39
C ARG A 120 -4.14 -19.47 -9.87
N TYR A 121 -5.24 -19.64 -9.14
CA TYR A 121 -5.28 -19.54 -7.68
C TYR A 121 -5.51 -20.87 -6.94
N ASP A 122 -5.27 -22.01 -7.59
CA ASP A 122 -5.49 -23.35 -7.03
C ASP A 122 -4.45 -23.71 -5.95
N GLY A 123 -3.21 -23.24 -6.12
CA GLY A 123 -2.07 -23.69 -5.30
C GLY A 123 -1.99 -23.13 -3.88
N ASP A 124 -2.49 -21.91 -3.63
CA ASP A 124 -2.47 -21.29 -2.30
C ASP A 124 -3.85 -20.81 -1.87
N THR A 125 -4.54 -21.69 -1.14
CA THR A 125 -5.86 -21.44 -0.54
C THR A 125 -5.78 -21.06 0.94
N THR A 126 -4.57 -20.93 1.51
CA THR A 126 -4.39 -20.61 2.94
C THR A 126 -3.97 -19.16 3.15
N ASN A 127 -3.04 -18.67 2.33
CA ASN A 127 -2.51 -17.31 2.43
C ASN A 127 -2.93 -16.44 1.25
N TYR A 128 -3.29 -17.05 0.12
CA TYR A 128 -3.72 -16.39 -1.10
C TYR A 128 -2.66 -15.47 -1.71
N TYR A 129 -1.36 -15.77 -1.55
CA TYR A 129 -0.26 -14.87 -1.91
C TYR A 129 -0.37 -14.35 -3.34
N GLN A 130 -0.64 -15.23 -4.32
CA GLN A 130 -0.75 -14.82 -5.72
C GLN A 130 -1.95 -13.87 -5.94
N LEU A 131 -3.10 -14.16 -5.33
CA LEU A 131 -4.27 -13.29 -5.38
C LEU A 131 -4.00 -11.94 -4.68
N ARG A 132 -3.23 -11.94 -3.58
CA ARG A 132 -2.84 -10.71 -2.87
C ARG A 132 -1.92 -9.83 -3.71
N GLU A 133 -0.94 -10.42 -4.41
CA GLU A 133 -0.06 -9.70 -5.34
C GLU A 133 -0.87 -9.05 -6.48
N ASP A 134 -1.74 -9.83 -7.12
CA ASP A 134 -2.58 -9.33 -8.21
C ASP A 134 -3.55 -8.24 -7.74
N TRP A 135 -4.11 -8.41 -6.54
CA TRP A 135 -4.97 -7.41 -5.93
C TRP A 135 -4.20 -6.13 -5.64
N TRP A 136 -2.99 -6.21 -5.11
CA TRP A 136 -2.15 -5.03 -4.90
C TRP A 136 -1.87 -4.33 -6.23
N ASP A 137 -1.38 -5.04 -7.24
CA ASP A 137 -1.06 -4.46 -8.54
C ASP A 137 -2.26 -3.76 -9.20
N ALA A 138 -3.44 -4.37 -9.10
CA ALA A 138 -4.69 -3.81 -9.64
C ALA A 138 -5.15 -2.54 -8.90
N ASN A 139 -4.80 -2.35 -7.63
CA ASN A 139 -5.35 -1.30 -6.77
C ASN A 139 -4.31 -0.26 -6.29
N ARG A 140 -3.01 -0.50 -6.52
CA ARG A 140 -1.91 0.31 -5.99
C ARG A 140 -2.00 1.79 -6.39
N LEU A 141 -2.61 2.10 -7.54
CA LEU A 141 -2.86 3.47 -8.00
C LEU A 141 -3.82 4.23 -7.07
N ASP A 142 -4.93 3.59 -6.68
CA ASP A 142 -5.92 4.20 -5.78
C ASP A 142 -5.36 4.33 -4.36
N VAL A 143 -4.55 3.36 -3.91
CA VAL A 143 -3.85 3.44 -2.62
C VAL A 143 -2.82 4.57 -2.63
N TRP A 144 -2.07 4.75 -3.72
CA TRP A 144 -1.13 5.86 -3.88
C TRP A 144 -1.85 7.21 -3.87
N LYS A 145 -2.99 7.30 -4.59
CA LYS A 145 -3.84 8.49 -4.57
C LYS A 145 -4.34 8.79 -3.16
N ALA A 146 -4.68 7.79 -2.36
CA ALA A 146 -5.14 7.99 -1.00
C ALA A 146 -4.01 8.49 -0.07
N ILE A 147 -2.83 7.84 -0.07
CA ILE A 147 -1.72 8.25 0.83
C ILE A 147 -1.16 9.64 0.51
N THR A 148 -1.23 10.05 -0.74
CA THR A 148 -0.75 11.38 -1.17
C THR A 148 -1.86 12.45 -1.16
N CYS A 149 -3.07 12.14 -0.70
CA CYS A 149 -4.23 13.04 -0.77
C CYS A 149 -3.94 14.42 -0.20
N ASP A 150 -3.26 14.46 0.95
CA ASP A 150 -2.95 15.69 1.67
C ASP A 150 -1.50 16.17 1.49
N ALA A 151 -0.74 15.53 0.58
CA ALA A 151 0.63 15.94 0.28
C ALA A 151 0.66 17.40 -0.22
N PRO A 152 1.72 18.19 0.08
CA PRO A 152 1.84 19.56 -0.40
C PRO A 152 1.71 19.64 -1.93
N HIS A 153 1.08 20.70 -2.43
CA HIS A 153 0.78 20.85 -3.86
C HIS A 153 2.05 20.79 -4.71
N ASP A 154 3.12 21.45 -4.28
CA ASP A 154 4.42 21.51 -4.92
C ASP A 154 5.37 20.35 -4.56
N ALA A 155 4.92 19.36 -3.78
CA ALA A 155 5.76 18.24 -3.38
C ALA A 155 6.15 17.38 -4.60
N GLN A 156 7.45 17.21 -4.80
CA GLN A 156 8.02 16.45 -5.90
C GLN A 156 8.76 15.20 -5.41
N TYR A 157 8.51 14.05 -6.05
CA TYR A 157 9.36 12.88 -5.87
C TYR A 157 10.76 13.16 -6.43
N PHE A 158 11.80 12.77 -5.67
CA PHE A 158 13.17 13.22 -5.93
C PHE A 158 13.75 12.76 -7.28
N ARG A 159 13.28 11.61 -7.80
CA ARG A 159 13.66 11.07 -9.11
C ARG A 159 12.71 11.54 -10.21
N GLY A 160 13.26 11.77 -11.41
CA GLY A 160 12.44 11.88 -12.61
C GLY A 160 11.89 10.52 -13.00
N THR A 161 10.61 10.27 -12.72
CA THR A 161 9.94 8.98 -12.96
C THR A 161 8.64 9.10 -13.76
N CYS A 162 8.19 10.33 -14.04
CA CYS A 162 7.02 10.55 -14.87
C CYS A 162 7.41 10.57 -16.36
N GLY A 163 6.76 9.72 -17.16
CA GLY A 163 7.02 9.57 -18.59
C GLY A 163 7.47 8.17 -18.97
N SER A 164 7.57 7.92 -20.28
CA SER A 164 7.87 6.58 -20.84
C SER A 164 9.36 6.34 -21.12
N SER A 165 10.22 7.34 -20.96
CA SER A 165 11.66 7.25 -21.25
C SER A 165 12.46 7.89 -20.14
N ALA A 166 13.53 7.21 -19.69
CA ALA A 166 14.46 7.72 -18.68
C ALA A 166 15.11 9.06 -19.09
N LYS A 167 15.29 9.30 -20.40
CA LYS A 167 15.92 10.53 -20.92
C LYS A 167 15.02 11.77 -20.82
N THR A 168 13.71 11.57 -20.77
CA THR A 168 12.70 12.64 -20.73
C THR A 168 11.85 12.57 -19.48
N ALA A 169 12.23 11.73 -18.50
CA ALA A 169 11.45 11.52 -17.31
C ALA A 169 11.50 12.77 -16.42
N THR A 170 10.34 13.32 -16.10
CA THR A 170 10.22 14.49 -15.22
C THR A 170 9.95 14.05 -13.79
N ARG A 171 10.27 14.93 -12.85
CA ARG A 171 9.73 14.79 -11.48
C ARG A 171 8.21 14.92 -11.51
N THR A 172 7.58 14.45 -10.45
CA THR A 172 6.13 14.60 -10.27
C THR A 172 5.77 16.08 -10.23
N PRO A 173 4.84 16.55 -11.07
CA PRO A 173 4.47 17.97 -11.13
C PRO A 173 3.84 18.48 -9.84
N SER A 174 3.09 17.63 -9.12
CA SER A 174 2.37 18.03 -7.90
C SER A 174 2.04 16.84 -7.02
N GLN A 175 1.95 17.06 -5.70
CA GLN A 175 1.47 16.10 -4.69
C GLN A 175 2.10 14.70 -4.80
N CYS A 176 3.38 14.61 -5.15
CA CYS A 176 4.08 13.33 -5.34
C CYS A 176 3.41 12.41 -6.38
N ARG A 177 2.70 12.93 -7.39
CA ARG A 177 2.05 12.12 -8.43
C ARG A 177 2.48 12.50 -9.83
N CYS A 178 2.58 11.51 -10.70
CA CYS A 178 2.60 11.74 -12.14
C CYS A 178 1.18 12.06 -12.65
N ARG A 179 1.05 12.36 -13.95
CA ARG A 179 -0.27 12.50 -14.59
C ARG A 179 -1.12 11.25 -14.35
N ASP A 180 -2.43 11.43 -14.32
CA ASP A 180 -3.41 10.35 -14.08
C ASP A 180 -3.23 9.60 -12.75
N ASN A 181 -2.60 10.23 -11.75
CA ASN A 181 -2.28 9.64 -10.45
C ASN A 181 -1.32 8.44 -10.51
N GLN A 182 -0.54 8.30 -11.59
CA GLN A 182 0.46 7.25 -11.70
C GLN A 182 1.45 7.31 -10.52
N VAL A 183 1.74 6.13 -9.95
CA VAL A 183 2.70 5.94 -8.85
C VAL A 183 4.12 6.20 -9.37
N PRO A 184 4.87 7.18 -8.83
CA PRO A 184 6.23 7.52 -9.30
C PRO A 184 7.33 6.61 -8.73
N THR A 185 6.97 5.58 -7.95
CA THR A 185 7.89 4.69 -7.23
C THR A 185 7.58 3.22 -7.48
N TYR A 186 8.61 2.40 -7.31
CA TYR A 186 8.54 0.93 -7.33
C TYR A 186 9.03 0.34 -6.01
N PHE A 187 9.08 1.12 -4.92
CA PHE A 187 9.50 0.63 -3.61
C PHE A 187 8.64 -0.52 -3.10
N ASP A 188 7.37 -0.58 -3.47
CA ASP A 188 6.49 -1.71 -3.21
C ASP A 188 6.92 -2.99 -3.95
N TYR A 189 7.80 -2.93 -4.93
CA TYR A 189 8.41 -4.11 -5.56
C TYR A 189 9.86 -4.35 -5.12
N VAL A 190 10.36 -3.59 -4.15
CA VAL A 190 11.68 -3.80 -3.53
C VAL A 190 11.50 -4.57 -2.21
N PRO A 191 12.25 -5.66 -1.96
CA PRO A 191 12.20 -6.38 -0.68
C PRO A 191 12.36 -5.47 0.53
N GLN A 192 11.54 -5.65 1.58
CA GLN A 192 11.48 -4.73 2.74
C GLN A 192 12.84 -4.45 3.38
N TYR A 193 13.70 -5.45 3.47
CA TYR A 193 15.05 -5.32 4.05
C TYR A 193 15.95 -4.33 3.30
N LEU A 194 15.67 -4.04 2.02
CA LEU A 194 16.50 -3.18 1.15
C LEU A 194 15.98 -1.74 1.04
N ARG A 195 14.91 -1.36 1.75
CA ARG A 195 14.21 -0.04 1.59
C ARG A 195 14.69 1.06 2.54
#